data_AF-W1XTU9-F1
#
_entry.id   AF-W1XTU9-F1
#
_cell.length_a   1.000
_cell.length_b   1.000
_cell.length_c   1.000
_cell.angle_alpha   90.00
_cell.angle_beta   90.00
_cell.angle_gamma   90.00
#
_symmetry.space_group_name_H-M   'P 1'
#
loop_
_entity.id
_entity.type
_entity.pdbx_description
1 polymer ?
#
loop_
_entity_poly.entity_id
_entity_poly.type
_entity_poly.pdbx_seq_one_letter_code
_entity_poly.pdbx_strand_id
1 'polypeptide(L)'
;GNIDAAVELSHQTNTLPEITGRVCPQDRLCEGACTIRDEHGAVTIGNIERYISDQALAKGWRPDLSHVTKVDKRVAIIGAGP
;
A
#
# COMPACT_ATOMS: atom_id res chain seq x y z
N GLY A 1 -15.58 -8.09 -1.77
CA GLY A 1 -14.54 -8.18 -2.80
C GLY A 1 -13.42 -9.08 -2.34
N ASN A 2 -12.42 -9.33 -3.19
CA ASN A 2 -11.23 -10.12 -2.83
C ASN A 2 -10.17 -9.23 -2.17
N ILE A 3 -10.23 -9.10 -0.84
CA ILE A 3 -9.33 -8.23 -0.06
C ILE A 3 -7.88 -8.75 -0.09
N ASP A 4 -7.71 -10.07 -0.01
CA ASP A 4 -6.39 -10.68 0.10
C ASP A 4 -5.58 -10.48 -1.19
N ALA A 5 -6.22 -10.60 -2.35
CA ALA A 5 -5.57 -10.26 -3.63
C ALA A 5 -5.29 -8.75 -3.78
N ALA A 6 -6.18 -7.90 -3.27
CA ALA A 6 -6.01 -6.45 -3.37
C ALA A 6 -4.85 -5.94 -2.52
N VAL A 7 -4.73 -6.40 -1.27
CA VAL A 7 -3.62 -6.01 -0.39
C VAL A 7 -2.30 -6.54 -0.93
N GLU A 8 -2.27 -7.78 -1.45
CA GLU A 8 -1.08 -8.36 -2.07
C GLU A 8 -0.64 -7.51 -3.27
N LEU A 9 -1.59 -7.13 -4.14
CA LEU A 9 -1.30 -6.25 -5.27
C LEU A 9 -0.77 -4.89 -4.83
N SER A 10 -1.34 -4.28 -3.79
CA SER A 10 -0.88 -3.00 -3.27
C SER A 10 0.56 -3.08 -2.74
N HIS A 11 0.88 -4.15 -2.00
CA HIS A 11 2.20 -4.37 -1.43
C HIS A 11 3.30 -4.72 -2.45
N GLN A 12 2.95 -5.07 -3.69
CA GLN A 12 3.94 -5.32 -4.76
C GLN A 12 4.75 -4.06 -5.13
N THR A 13 4.16 -2.88 -4.99
CA THR A 13 4.80 -1.61 -5.40
C THR A 13 5.02 -0.63 -4.24
N ASN A 14 4.47 -0.91 -3.07
CA ASN A 14 4.53 -0.04 -1.91
C ASN A 14 4.67 -0.88 -0.64
N THR A 15 5.68 -0.62 0.18
CA THR A 15 5.89 -1.38 1.43
C THR A 15 5.03 -0.89 2.59
N LEU A 16 4.39 0.29 2.48
CA LEU A 16 3.61 0.93 3.54
C LEU A 16 2.24 1.48 3.07
N PRO A 17 1.42 0.72 2.31
CA PRO A 17 0.11 1.15 1.82
C PRO A 17 -0.87 1.56 2.93
N GLU A 18 -0.75 0.94 4.10
CA GLU A 18 -1.50 1.31 5.29
C GLU A 18 -1.16 2.73 5.79
N ILE A 19 0.04 3.23 5.52
CA ILE A 19 0.44 4.59 5.86
C ILE A 19 0.08 5.55 4.72
N THR A 20 0.46 5.22 3.48
CA THR A 20 0.25 6.10 2.31
C THR A 20 -1.23 6.37 2.05
N GLY A 21 -2.11 5.38 2.26
CA GLY A 21 -3.56 5.56 2.18
C GLY A 21 -4.12 6.60 3.16
N ARG A 22 -3.36 6.97 4.19
CA ARG A 22 -3.74 7.97 5.21
C ARG A 22 -3.08 9.33 5.01
N VAL A 23 -1.81 9.35 4.60
CA VAL A 23 -0.98 10.58 4.68
C VAL A 23 -0.55 11.13 3.33
N CYS A 24 -0.69 10.36 2.25
CA CYS A 24 -0.33 10.88 0.93
C CYS A 24 -1.21 12.10 0.58
N PRO A 25 -0.67 13.12 -0.09
CA PRO A 25 -1.46 14.20 -0.66
C PRO A 25 -2.13 13.72 -1.96
N GLN A 26 -3.19 12.92 -1.85
CA GLN A 26 -3.76 12.22 -3.02
C GLN A 26 -4.30 13.18 -4.09
N ASP A 27 -4.77 14.36 -3.70
CA ASP A 27 -5.24 15.45 -4.56
C ASP A 27 -4.16 15.95 -5.55
N ARG A 28 -2.88 15.79 -5.20
CA ARG A 28 -1.72 16.14 -6.04
C ARG A 28 -1.07 14.93 -6.71
N LEU A 29 -1.55 13.73 -6.41
CA LEU A 29 -1.00 12.46 -6.89
C LEU A 29 -2.09 11.67 -7.63
N CYS A 30 -2.38 10.45 -7.20
CA CYS A 30 -3.27 9.53 -7.90
C CYS A 30 -4.68 10.09 -8.13
N GLU A 31 -5.31 10.68 -7.11
CA GLU A 31 -6.65 11.25 -7.23
C GLU A 31 -6.64 12.56 -8.04
N GLY A 32 -5.53 13.30 -7.98
CA GLY A 32 -5.25 14.46 -8.84
C GLY A 32 -5.17 14.13 -10.33
N ALA A 33 -4.85 12.89 -10.68
CA ALA A 33 -4.77 12.41 -12.06
C ALA A 33 -5.99 11.57 -12.49
N CYS A 34 -7.02 11.45 -11.65
CA CYS A 34 -8.19 10.65 -11.93
C CYS A 34 -8.98 11.22 -13.12
N THR A 35 -9.19 10.41 -14.17
CA THR A 35 -9.79 10.85 -15.44
C THR A 35 -11.25 11.31 -15.31
N ILE A 36 -11.97 10.83 -14.29
CA ILE A 36 -13.37 11.18 -14.05
C ILE A 36 -13.54 12.31 -13.02
N ARG A 37 -12.43 12.88 -12.52
CA ARG A 37 -12.47 13.84 -11.41
C ARG A 37 -13.37 15.03 -11.71
N ASP A 38 -13.25 15.58 -12.91
CA ASP A 38 -13.91 16.84 -13.25
C ASP A 38 -15.42 16.66 -13.48
N GLU A 39 -15.87 15.43 -13.80
CA GLU A 39 -17.29 15.10 -14.03
C GLU A 39 -18.00 14.58 -12.77
N HIS A 40 -17.31 13.78 -11.96
CA HIS A 40 -17.94 13.01 -10.87
C HIS A 40 -17.22 13.12 -9.51
N GLY A 41 -16.14 13.91 -9.44
CA GLY A 41 -15.18 13.82 -8.35
C GLY A 41 -14.20 12.66 -8.55
N ALA A 42 -13.03 12.75 -7.93
CA ALA A 42 -12.03 11.69 -8.04
C ALA A 42 -12.47 10.45 -7.26
N VAL A 43 -12.06 9.27 -7.73
CA VAL A 43 -12.12 8.05 -6.93
C VAL A 43 -11.26 8.26 -5.68
N THR A 44 -11.77 7.91 -4.50
CA THR A 44 -11.02 8.04 -3.23
C THR A 44 -10.02 6.90 -3.06
N ILE A 45 -9.01 6.85 -3.94
CA ILE A 45 -7.98 5.81 -4.03
C ILE A 45 -7.28 5.63 -2.68
N GLY A 46 -6.91 6.71 -1.99
CA GLY A 46 -6.24 6.62 -0.69
C GLY A 46 -7.09 5.92 0.37
N ASN A 47 -8.40 6.20 0.38
CA ASN A 47 -9.33 5.54 1.31
C ASN A 47 -9.53 4.06 0.98
N ILE A 48 -9.52 3.70 -0.31
CA ILE A 48 -9.60 2.30 -0.74
C ILE A 48 -8.32 1.55 -0.34
N GLU A 49 -7.14 2.12 -0.59
CA GLU A 49 -5.83 1.56 -0.17
C GLU A 49 -5.80 1.34 1.35
N ARG A 50 -6.21 2.35 2.12
CA ARG A 50 -6.36 2.25 3.58
C ARG A 50 -7.28 1.10 3.98
N TYR A 51 -8.46 1.02 3.35
CA TYR A 51 -9.47 0.03 3.71
C TYR A 51 -8.97 -1.40 3.45
N ILE A 52 -8.37 -1.68 2.29
CA ILE A 52 -7.88 -3.03 1.98
C ILE A 52 -6.76 -3.44 2.94
N SER A 53 -5.83 -2.53 3.26
CA SER A 53 -4.73 -2.81 4.19
C SER A 53 -5.23 -3.03 5.62
N ASP A 54 -6.14 -2.20 6.11
CA ASP A 54 -6.70 -2.35 7.46
C ASP A 54 -7.44 -3.67 7.63
N GLN A 55 -8.25 -4.06 6.63
CA GLN A 55 -8.98 -5.34 6.66
C GLN A 55 -8.04 -6.54 6.63
N ALA A 56 -6.98 -6.48 5.83
CA ALA A 56 -5.98 -7.54 5.76
C ALA A 56 -5.18 -7.67 7.06
N LEU A 57 -4.70 -6.54 7.60
CA LEU A 57 -3.96 -6.50 8.87
C LEU A 57 -4.80 -7.01 10.04
N ALA A 58 -6.09 -6.66 10.10
CA ALA A 58 -7.01 -7.17 11.10
C ALA A 58 -7.19 -8.71 11.04
N LYS A 59 -6.99 -9.31 9.86
CA LYS A 59 -6.99 -10.77 9.67
C LYS A 59 -5.61 -11.41 9.92
N GLY A 60 -4.61 -10.62 10.29
CA GLY A 60 -3.24 -11.10 10.51
C GLY A 60 -2.46 -11.33 9.23
N TRP A 61 -2.87 -10.73 8.10
CA TRP A 61 -2.12 -10.81 6.85
C TRP A 61 -0.67 -10.33 7.04
N ARG A 62 0.26 -10.99 6.35
CA ARG A 62 1.68 -10.65 6.27
C ARG A 62 2.18 -11.01 4.87
N PRO A 63 3.18 -10.28 4.33
CA PRO A 63 3.76 -10.61 3.04
C PRO A 63 4.42 -11.99 3.06
N ASP A 64 4.33 -12.73 1.95
CA ASP A 64 5.00 -14.02 1.81
C ASP A 64 6.50 -13.82 1.57
N LEU A 65 7.30 -14.38 2.47
CA LEU A 65 8.77 -14.36 2.40
C LEU A 65 9.35 -15.76 2.13
N SER A 66 8.51 -16.73 1.76
CA SER A 66 8.92 -18.13 1.51
C SER A 66 9.99 -18.26 0.41
N HIS A 67 10.03 -17.32 -0.54
CA HIS A 67 10.99 -17.29 -1.64
C HIS A 67 12.33 -16.64 -1.29
N VAL A 68 12.48 -16.05 -0.10
CA VAL A 68 13.70 -15.34 0.30
C VAL A 68 14.82 -16.32 0.61
N THR A 69 15.91 -16.26 -0.16
CA THR A 69 17.10 -17.09 0.08
C THR A 69 18.09 -16.36 0.98
N LYS A 70 18.55 -17.03 2.04
CA LYS A 70 19.57 -16.49 2.93
C LYS A 70 20.91 -16.33 2.20
N VAL A 71 21.56 -15.19 2.39
CA VAL A 71 22.90 -14.90 1.87
C VAL A 71 23.89 -14.68 3.01
N ASP A 72 25.16 -15.05 2.80
CA ASP A 72 26.24 -14.81 3.76
C ASP A 72 26.82 -13.39 3.59
N LYS A 73 25.96 -12.39 3.83
CA LYS A 73 26.32 -10.98 3.74
C LYS A 73 25.77 -10.25 4.97
N ARG A 74 26.44 -9.18 5.37
CA ARG A 74 26.02 -8.29 6.47
C ARG A 74 25.65 -6.93 5.90
N VAL A 75 24.50 -6.41 6.30
CA VAL A 75 23.98 -5.10 5.89
C VAL A 75 23.58 -4.34 7.16
N ALA A 76 23.88 -3.05 7.21
CA ALA A 76 23.49 -2.16 8.30
C ALA A 76 22.53 -1.08 7.77
N ILE A 77 21.50 -0.76 8.56
CA ILE A 77 20.58 0.36 8.33
C ILE A 77 20.65 1.27 9.56
N ILE A 78 20.90 2.56 9.35
CA ILE A 78 20.94 3.58 10.41
C ILE A 78 19.71 4.47 10.24
N GLY A 79 18.77 4.40 11.19
CA GLY A 79 17.46 5.02 11.09
C GLY A 79 16.36 4.03 10.68
N ALA A 80 15.15 4.23 11.19
CA ALA A 80 14.00 3.32 10.99
C ALA A 80 12.75 4.09 10.49
N GLY A 81 12.98 5.17 9.74
CA GLY A 81 11.90 5.90 9.08
C GLY A 81 11.36 5.16 7.86
N PRO A 82 10.23 5.63 7.31
CA PRO A 82 9.81 5.32 5.94
C PRO A 82 10.86 5.76 4.90
#